data_AF-A0A844HSY7-F1
#
_entry.id   AF-A0A844HSY7-F1
#
_cell.length_a   1.000
_cell.length_b   1.000
_cell.length_c   1.000
_cell.angle_alpha   90.00
_cell.angle_beta   90.00
_cell.angle_gamma   90.00
#
_symmetry.space_group_name_H-M   'P 1'
#
loop_
_entity.id
_entity.type
_entity.pdbx_description
1 polymer ?
#
loop_
_entity_poly.entity_id
_entity_poly.type
_entity_poly.pdbx_seq_one_letter_code
_entity_poly.pdbx_strand_id
1 'polypeptide(L)' 'MTSRGPYRRHSTPFKLQLCQDIRAGVIGRRDAQRTHQISA' A
#
# COMPACT_ATOMS: atom_id res chain seq x y z
N MET A 1 16.78 14.22 -13.65
CA MET A 1 15.45 13.72 -13.21
C MET A 1 15.60 12.24 -12.89
N THR A 2 15.52 11.85 -11.62
CA THR A 2 15.63 10.45 -11.20
C THR A 2 14.56 9.63 -11.92
N SER A 3 14.98 8.65 -12.71
CA SER A 3 14.11 7.64 -13.30
C SER A 3 13.31 7.01 -12.16
N ARG A 4 12.05 7.43 -11.99
CA ARG A 4 11.11 6.71 -11.14
C ARG A 4 11.08 5.30 -11.72
N GLY A 5 11.60 4.33 -10.97
CA GLY A 5 11.67 2.94 -11.38
C GLY A 5 10.30 2.43 -11.88
N PRO A 6 10.26 1.28 -12.56
CA PRO A 6 9.04 0.75 -13.15
C PRO A 6 7.85 0.87 -12.19
N TYR A 7 6.73 1.41 -12.71
CA TYR A 7 5.54 1.69 -11.91
C TYR A 7 5.12 0.44 -11.13
N ARG A 8 5.20 0.52 -9.80
CA ARG A 8 4.81 -0.58 -8.90
C ARG A 8 3.31 -0.79 -8.99
N ARG A 9 2.88 -1.73 -9.84
CA ARG A 9 1.48 -2.16 -9.91
C ARG A 9 1.21 -3.17 -8.79
N HIS A 10 0.61 -2.67 -7.71
CA HIS A 10 -0.04 -3.58 -6.76
C HIS A 10 -1.21 -4.29 -7.43
N SER A 11 -1.28 -5.61 -7.23
CA SER A 11 -2.38 -6.42 -7.73
C SER A 11 -3.70 -6.03 -7.05
N THR A 12 -4.83 -6.28 -7.72
CA THR A 12 -6.16 -6.09 -7.14
C THR A 12 -6.33 -6.80 -5.78
N PRO A 13 -5.96 -8.09 -5.62
CA PRO A 13 -6.11 -8.76 -4.33
C PRO A 13 -5.27 -8.12 -3.22
N PHE A 14 -4.06 -7.63 -3.52
CA PHE A 14 -3.26 -6.91 -2.55
C PHE A 14 -4.00 -5.66 -2.02
N LYS A 15 -4.60 -4.87 -2.91
CA LYS A 15 -5.32 -3.64 -2.51
C LYS A 15 -6.54 -3.96 -1.64
N LEU A 16 -7.26 -5.03 -1.98
CA LEU A 16 -8.43 -5.47 -1.22
C LEU A 16 -8.04 -5.91 0.19
N GLN A 17 -7.01 -6.76 0.31
CA GLN A 17 -6.50 -7.23 1.60
C GLN A 17 -6.04 -6.06 2.45
N LEU A 18 -5.25 -5.15 1.89
CA LEU A 18 -4.74 -3.98 2.62
C LEU A 18 -5.86 -3.08 3.17
N CYS A 19 -6.89 -2.84 2.38
CA CYS A 19 -8.07 -2.07 2.83
C CYS A 19 -8.90 -2.82 3.89
N GLN A 20 -8.89 -4.15 3.89
CA GLN A 20 -9.54 -4.94 4.93
C GLN A 20 -8.74 -4.88 6.23
N ASP A 21 -7.43 -5.08 6.17
CA ASP A 21 -6.53 -5.04 7.32
C ASP A 21 -6.54 -3.66 8.01
N ILE A 22 -6.59 -2.58 7.21
CA ILE A 22 -6.73 -1.20 7.74
C ILE A 22 -8.08 -1.01 8.44
N ARG A 23 -9.19 -1.48 7.85
CA ARG A 23 -10.52 -1.35 8.44
C ARG A 23 -10.71 -2.22 9.68
N ALA A 24 -10.08 -3.38 9.71
CA ALA A 24 -10.09 -4.29 10.85
C ALA A 24 -9.16 -3.84 11.98
N GLY A 25 -8.32 -2.81 11.76
CA GLY A 25 -7.36 -2.32 12.75
C GLY A 25 -6.12 -3.20 12.93
N VAL A 26 -5.90 -4.17 12.04
CA VAL A 26 -4.71 -5.06 12.06
C VAL A 26 -3.44 -4.27 11.75
N ILE A 27 -3.54 -3.31 10.82
CA ILE A 27 -2.45 -2.41 10.46
C ILE A 27 -2.95 -0.96 10.43
N GLY A 28 -2.16 -0.05 11.01
CA GLY A 28 -2.45 1.38 10.92
C GLY A 28 -2.25 1.92 9.51
N ARG A 29 -3.08 2.88 9.07
CA ARG A 29 -2.96 3.51 7.74
C ARG A 29 -1.54 4.06 7.48
N ARG A 30 -0.93 4.67 8.50
CA ARG A 30 0.43 5.24 8.40
C ARG A 30 1.50 4.16 8.23
N ASP A 31 1.32 3.02 8.87
CA ASP A 31 2.26 1.90 8.78
C ASP A 31 2.11 1.19 7.44
N ALA A 32 0.88 0.96 6.98
CA ALA A 32 0.59 0.47 5.64
C ALA A 32 1.25 1.33 4.54
N GLN A 33 1.19 2.66 4.68
CA GLN A 33 1.84 3.60 3.75
C GLN A 33 3.36 3.42 3.70
N ARG A 34 4.02 3.33 4.87
CA ARG A 34 5.48 3.15 4.94
C ARG A 34 5.91 1.79 4.41
N THR A 35 5.24 0.72 4.84
CA THR A 35 5.58 -0.67 4.50
C THR A 35 5.43 -0.94 3.01
N HIS A 36 4.34 -0.46 2.42
CA HIS A 36 4.03 -0.74 1.02
C HIS A 36 4.41 0.40 0.07
N GLN A 37 4.94 1.51 0.59
CA GLN A 37 5.26 2.71 -0.18
C GLN A 37 4.06 3.20 -1.02
N ILE A 38 2.87 3.10 -0.44
CA ILE A 38 1.63 3.55 -1.07
C ILE A 38 1.34 5.00 -0.68
N SER A 39 0.68 5.73 -1.58
CA SER A 39 0.21 7.08 -1.32
C SER A 39 -0.87 7.11 -0.24
N ALA A 40 -0.97 8.26 0.43
CA ALA A 40 -1.81 8.40 1.61
C ALA A 40 -3.31 8.44 1.34
#